data_AF-A0A9Q7XLK2-F1
#
_entry.id   AF-A0A9Q7XLK2-F1
#
_cell.length_a   1.000
_cell.length_b   1.000
_cell.length_c   1.000
_cell.angle_alpha   90.00
_cell.angle_beta   90.00
_cell.angle_gamma   90.00
#
_symmetry.space_group_name_H-M   'P 1'
#
loop_
_entity.id
_entity.type
_entity.pdbx_description
1 polymer ?
#
loop_
_entity_poly.entity_id
_entity_poly.type
_entity_poly.pdbx_seq_one_letter_code
_entity_poly.pdbx_strand_id
1 'polypeptide(L)'
;MFRAQGGPMGVRWYQKRWRVEVSVEGKNRRAQTTFENLDSALELYDFAVLSQYGPGAKLNLPENLSKYLGKLEQEAAKKQLEDFFEHRLRSPVPGKRKDRA
;
A
#
# COMPACT_ATOMS: atom_id res chain seq x y z
N MET A 1 -13.10 -27.81 2.22
CA MET A 1 -13.62 -26.43 2.32
C MET A 1 -12.54 -25.51 1.74
N PHE A 2 -12.58 -25.18 0.45
CA PHE A 2 -11.55 -24.38 -0.21
C PHE A 2 -12.05 -22.94 -0.34
N ARG A 3 -11.35 -21.99 0.29
CA ARG A 3 -11.65 -20.55 0.16
C ARG A 3 -11.49 -20.13 -1.30
N ALA A 4 -12.44 -19.36 -1.80
CA ALA A 4 -12.33 -18.67 -3.08
C ALA A 4 -10.99 -17.93 -3.15
N GLN A 5 -10.18 -18.24 -4.15
CA GLN A 5 -8.96 -17.49 -4.47
C GLN A 5 -9.39 -16.13 -5.04
N GLY A 6 -9.77 -15.22 -4.15
CA GLY A 6 -9.88 -13.80 -4.46
C GLY A 6 -8.49 -13.21 -4.65
N GLY A 7 -8.33 -12.31 -5.62
CA GLY A 7 -7.07 -11.61 -5.84
C GLY A 7 -6.61 -10.80 -4.62
N PRO A 8 -5.38 -10.26 -4.66
CA PRO A 8 -4.80 -9.56 -3.52
C PRO A 8 -5.67 -8.38 -3.08
N MET A 9 -5.81 -8.22 -1.77
CA MET A 9 -6.67 -7.21 -1.15
C MET A 9 -6.09 -5.82 -1.40
N GLY A 10 -6.94 -4.93 -1.93
CA GLY A 10 -6.57 -3.54 -2.24
C GLY A 10 -5.43 -3.36 -3.24
N VAL A 11 -5.01 -4.43 -3.91
CA VAL A 11 -3.99 -4.41 -4.97
C VAL A 11 -4.59 -4.98 -6.25
N ARG A 12 -4.49 -4.24 -7.36
CA ARG A 12 -5.01 -4.70 -8.66
C ARG A 12 -4.15 -4.22 -9.82
N TRP A 13 -4.14 -5.00 -10.89
CA TRP A 13 -3.54 -4.58 -12.14
C TRP A 13 -4.36 -3.44 -12.78
N TYR A 14 -3.71 -2.34 -13.12
CA TYR A 14 -4.34 -1.13 -13.66
C TYR A 14 -3.34 -0.39 -14.54
N GLN A 15 -3.70 -0.16 -15.83
CA GLN A 15 -2.87 0.59 -16.77
C GLN A 15 -1.39 0.14 -16.82
N LYS A 16 -1.16 -1.17 -16.89
CA LYS A 16 0.17 -1.81 -16.90
C LYS A 16 1.01 -1.62 -15.62
N ARG A 17 0.36 -1.30 -14.49
CA ARG A 17 0.99 -1.14 -13.18
C ARG A 17 0.13 -1.79 -12.09
N TRP A 18 0.73 -2.13 -10.96
CA TRP A 18 0.02 -2.60 -9.78
C TRP A 18 -0.45 -1.40 -8.96
N ARG A 19 -1.75 -1.16 -8.93
CA ARG A 19 -2.36 -0.09 -8.13
C ARG A 19 -2.65 -0.61 -6.73
N VAL A 20 -2.18 0.15 -5.75
CA VAL A 20 -2.54 0.00 -4.32
C VAL A 20 -3.61 1.02 -4.01
N GLU A 21 -4.65 0.60 -3.31
CA GLU A 21 -5.70 1.47 -2.81
C GLU A 21 -6.09 1.07 -1.38
N VAL A 22 -6.00 2.02 -0.46
CA VAL A 22 -6.26 1.81 0.97
C VAL A 22 -7.23 2.87 1.46
N SER A 23 -8.28 2.46 2.14
CA SER A 23 -9.17 3.37 2.86
C SER A 23 -8.41 3.96 4.05
N VAL A 24 -8.47 5.28 4.21
CA VAL A 24 -7.80 5.95 5.32
C VAL A 24 -8.73 5.98 6.54
N GLU A 25 -8.31 5.36 7.63
CA GLU A 25 -9.06 5.25 8.87
C GLU A 25 -9.49 6.64 9.37
N GLY A 26 -10.74 6.74 9.81
CA GLY A 26 -11.32 7.99 10.28
C GLY A 26 -11.56 9.05 9.19
N LYS A 27 -11.30 8.75 7.91
CA LYS A 27 -11.48 9.70 6.79
C LYS A 27 -12.34 9.10 5.68
N ASN A 28 -13.21 9.91 5.07
CA ASN A 28 -13.95 9.52 3.88
C ASN A 28 -13.11 9.70 2.60
N ARG A 29 -11.91 9.10 2.56
CA ARG A 29 -11.02 9.12 1.39
C ARG A 29 -10.19 7.85 1.28
N ARG A 30 -9.64 7.61 0.09
CA ARG A 30 -8.73 6.49 -0.20
C ARG A 30 -7.37 7.02 -0.62
N ALA A 31 -6.31 6.51 -0.02
CA ALA A 31 -4.94 6.68 -0.47
C ALA A 31 -4.67 5.72 -1.63
N GLN A 32 -3.93 6.17 -2.64
CA GLN A 32 -3.62 5.36 -3.81
C GLN A 32 -2.25 5.68 -4.41
N THR A 33 -1.58 4.66 -4.92
CA THR A 33 -0.35 4.79 -5.72
C THR A 33 -0.20 3.59 -6.66
N THR A 34 0.83 3.59 -7.51
CA THR A 34 1.08 2.51 -8.47
C THR A 34 2.54 2.08 -8.51
N PHE A 35 2.77 0.77 -8.56
CA PHE A 35 4.08 0.15 -8.65
C PHE A 35 4.24 -0.64 -9.95
N GLU A 36 5.48 -0.88 -10.36
CA GLU A 36 5.80 -1.77 -11.47
C GLU A 36 5.78 -3.23 -11.02
N ASN A 37 6.17 -3.47 -9.76
CA ASN A 37 6.30 -4.80 -9.16
C ASN A 37 5.13 -5.08 -8.21
N LEU A 38 4.61 -6.32 -8.26
CA LEU A 38 3.52 -6.77 -7.38
C LEU A 38 3.95 -6.75 -5.91
N ASP A 39 5.16 -7.26 -5.61
CA ASP A 39 5.64 -7.38 -4.23
C ASP A 39 5.68 -6.03 -3.52
N SER A 40 6.17 -4.98 -4.19
CA SER A 40 6.18 -3.62 -3.62
C SER A 40 4.77 -3.08 -3.35
N ALA A 41 3.79 -3.44 -4.20
CA ALA A 41 2.41 -3.06 -4.02
C ALA A 41 1.77 -3.79 -2.82
N LEU A 42 2.03 -5.09 -2.69
CA LEU A 42 1.58 -5.90 -1.55
C LEU A 42 2.21 -5.42 -0.25
N GLU A 43 3.52 -5.20 -0.22
CA GLU A 43 4.21 -4.69 0.96
C GLU A 43 3.64 -3.34 1.40
N LEU A 44 3.40 -2.38 0.49
CA LEU A 44 2.82 -1.09 0.87
C LEU A 44 1.39 -1.25 1.41
N TYR A 45 0.56 -2.08 0.77
CA TYR A 45 -0.81 -2.30 1.25
C TYR A 45 -0.80 -2.86 2.67
N ASP A 46 -0.04 -3.93 2.89
CA ASP A 46 0.06 -4.62 4.17
C ASP A 46 0.58 -3.67 5.26
N PHE A 47 1.59 -2.87 4.92
CA PHE A 47 2.14 -1.88 5.83
C PHE A 47 1.13 -0.78 6.20
N ALA A 48 0.33 -0.31 5.24
CA ALA A 48 -0.67 0.73 5.45
C ALA A 48 -1.89 0.23 6.24
N VAL A 49 -2.33 -1.03 6.06
CA VAL A 49 -3.40 -1.58 6.90
C VAL A 49 -2.89 -1.91 8.30
N LEU A 50 -1.66 -2.42 8.42
CA LEU A 50 -1.04 -2.71 9.71
C LEU A 50 -0.83 -1.45 10.54
N SER A 51 -0.45 -0.34 9.92
CA SER A 51 -0.24 0.93 10.65
C SER A 51 -1.52 1.55 11.19
N GLN A 52 -2.67 1.25 10.57
CA GLN A 52 -3.98 1.79 10.99
C GLN A 52 -4.64 0.87 12.02
N TYR A 53 -4.67 -0.43 11.76
CA TYR A 53 -5.46 -1.38 12.55
C TYR A 53 -4.61 -2.24 13.51
N GLY A 54 -3.29 -2.08 13.49
CA GLY A 54 -2.38 -2.84 14.33
C GLY A 54 -2.27 -4.33 13.94
N PRO A 55 -1.69 -5.17 14.81
CA PRO A 55 -1.33 -6.57 14.50
C PRO A 55 -2.49 -7.49 14.07
N GLY A 56 -3.74 -7.10 14.32
CA GLY A 56 -4.93 -7.83 13.88
C GLY A 56 -5.33 -7.56 12.43
N ALA A 57 -4.62 -6.68 11.72
CA ALA A 57 -4.91 -6.35 10.34
C ALA A 57 -4.78 -7.58 9.41
N LYS A 58 -5.69 -7.67 8.44
CA LYS A 58 -5.68 -8.74 7.44
C LYS A 58 -4.67 -8.40 6.34
N LEU A 59 -3.52 -9.09 6.35
CA LEU A 59 -2.42 -8.89 5.40
C LEU A 59 -2.55 -9.84 4.19
N ASN A 60 -1.95 -9.44 3.07
CA ASN A 60 -1.73 -10.31 1.91
C ASN A 60 -0.56 -11.26 2.13
N LEU A 61 0.49 -10.80 2.84
CA LEU A 61 1.70 -11.54 3.17
C LEU A 61 1.80 -11.70 4.71
N PRO A 62 0.95 -12.54 5.33
CA PRO A 62 0.92 -12.72 6.78
C PRO A 62 2.26 -13.19 7.37
N GLU A 63 3.08 -13.92 6.61
CA GLU A 63 4.42 -14.34 6.98
C GLU A 63 5.39 -13.17 7.26
N ASN A 64 5.11 -11.99 6.70
CA ASN A 64 5.92 -10.79 6.88
C ASN A 64 5.50 -9.93 8.09
N LEU A 65 4.50 -10.34 8.87
CA LEU A 65 3.98 -9.54 9.99
C LEU A 65 5.08 -9.08 10.95
N SER A 66 5.96 -9.99 11.40
CA SER A 66 7.04 -9.65 12.34
C SER A 66 8.03 -8.64 11.73
N LYS A 67 8.34 -8.78 10.43
CA LYS A 67 9.20 -7.86 9.68
C LYS A 67 8.56 -6.47 9.59
N TYR A 68 7.25 -6.41 9.32
CA TYR A 68 6.52 -5.14 9.22
C TYR A 68 6.40 -4.43 10.57
N LEU A 69 6.13 -5.15 11.66
CA LEU A 69 6.09 -4.55 13.00
C LEU A 69 7.42 -3.87 13.36
N GLY A 70 8.56 -4.54 13.14
CA GLY A 70 9.87 -3.92 13.38
C GLY A 70 10.19 -2.75 12.46
N LYS A 71 9.67 -2.74 11.22
CA LYS A 71 9.79 -1.59 10.32
C LYS A 71 8.93 -0.40 10.77
N LEU A 72 7.73 -0.64 11.31
CA LEU A 72 6.84 0.43 11.78
C LEU A 72 7.42 1.21 12.96
N GLU A 73 8.38 0.65 13.70
CA GLU A 73 9.09 1.37 14.76
C GLU A 73 10.00 2.47 14.19
N GLN A 74 10.44 2.35 12.93
CA GLN A 74 11.35 3.29 12.30
C GLN A 74 10.61 4.55 11.82
N GLU A 75 11.11 5.74 12.20
CA GLU A 75 10.51 7.03 11.83
C GLU A 75 10.40 7.22 10.31
N ALA A 76 11.39 6.76 9.55
CA ALA A 76 11.38 6.82 8.09
C ALA A 76 10.18 6.07 7.48
N ALA A 77 9.82 4.92 8.07
CA ALA A 77 8.72 4.10 7.58
C ALA A 77 7.35 4.72 7.94
N LYS A 78 7.25 5.32 9.14
CA LYS A 78 6.06 6.11 9.53
C LYS A 78 5.87 7.31 8.60
N LYS A 79 6.94 8.04 8.30
CA LYS A 79 6.90 9.17 7.36
C LYS A 79 6.48 8.75 5.96
N GLN A 80 6.99 7.62 5.47
CA GLN A 80 6.56 7.07 4.18
C GLN A 80 5.04 6.79 4.16
N LEU A 81 4.48 6.26 5.25
CA LEU A 81 3.04 6.01 5.36
C LEU A 81 2.22 7.30 5.48
N GLU A 82 2.70 8.29 6.25
CA GLU A 82 2.06 9.60 6.32
C GLU A 82 2.01 10.24 4.93
N ASP A 83 3.13 10.25 4.22
CA ASP A 83 3.21 10.74 2.85
C ASP A 83 2.24 9.96 1.94
N PHE A 84 2.04 8.65 2.15
CA PHE A 84 1.05 7.84 1.42
C PHE A 84 -0.37 8.31 1.68
N PHE A 85 -0.74 8.41 2.95
CA PHE A 85 -2.10 8.74 3.38
C PHE A 85 -2.49 10.17 3.03
N GLU A 86 -1.52 11.08 2.93
CA GLU A 86 -1.73 12.46 2.50
C GLU A 86 -1.64 12.68 0.99
N HIS A 87 -1.45 11.61 0.19
CA HIS A 87 -1.15 11.71 -1.24
C HIS A 87 0.11 12.53 -1.56
N ARG A 88 1.03 12.68 -0.61
CA ARG A 88 2.34 13.33 -0.79
C ARG A 88 3.40 12.37 -1.33
N LEU A 89 3.15 11.06 -1.25
CA LEU A 89 3.93 10.05 -1.96
C LEU A 89 3.73 10.29 -3.46
N ARG A 90 4.63 11.09 -4.02
CA ARG A 90 4.87 11.08 -5.45
C ARG A 90 5.17 9.63 -5.80
N SER A 91 4.38 9.05 -6.71
CA SER A 91 4.67 7.75 -7.28
C SER A 91 6.18 7.64 -7.50
N PRO A 92 6.86 6.57 -7.06
CA PRO A 92 8.25 6.37 -7.41
C PRO A 92 8.31 6.06 -8.91
N VAL A 93 8.32 7.12 -9.72
CA VAL A 93 8.61 7.08 -11.15
C VAL A 93 9.29 8.40 -11.55
N PRO A 94 10.56 8.37 -11.97
CA PRO A 94 11.08 9.36 -12.90
C PRO A 94 10.44 9.07 -14.27
N GLY A 95 9.42 9.82 -14.63
CA GLY A 95 8.69 9.56 -15.89
C GLY A 95 7.66 10.63 -16.20
N LYS A 96 8.16 11.74 -16.76
CA LYS A 96 7.45 12.78 -17.54
C LYS A 96 5.96 12.93 -17.22
N ARG A 97 5.61 14.01 -16.50
CA ARG A 97 4.39 14.74 -16.83
C ARG A 97 4.45 15.00 -18.34
N LYS A 98 3.63 14.32 -19.12
CA LYS A 98 3.34 14.75 -20.48
C LYS A 98 2.34 15.88 -20.31
N ASP A 99 2.83 17.09 -20.51
CA ASP A 99 2.02 18.29 -20.63
C ASP A 99 0.82 17.98 -21.53
N ARG A 100 -0.38 18.23 -21.02
CA ARG A 100 -1.61 18.08 -21.78
C ARG A 100 -1.94 19.47 -22.32
N ALA A 101 -1.72 19.57 -23.64
CA ALA A 101 -2.19 20.54 -24.63
C ALA A 101 -2.76 21.87 -24.13
#